data_AF-A0A4P8S7T7-F1
#
_entry.id   AF-A0A4P8S7T7-F1
#
_cell.length_a   1.000
_cell.length_b   1.000
_cell.length_c   1.000
_cell.angle_alpha   90.00
_cell.angle_beta   90.00
_cell.angle_gamma   90.00
#
_symmetry.space_group_name_H-M   'P 1'
#
loop_
_entity.id
_entity.type
_entity.pdbx_description
1 polymer ?
#
loop_
_entity_poly.entity_id
_entity_poly.type
_entity_poly.pdbx_seq_one_letter_code
_entity_poly.pdbx_strand_id
1 'polypeptide(L)' 'MVKWIGVNKFTMDYDIQRNTYTNSNEIAFDGKRGIGDWMVDELTAYDSEYLCHEILLASNTTIIIRFRDIEVFKL' A
#
# COMPACT_ATOMS: atom_id res chain seq x y z
N MET A 1 -8.88 10.33 9.69
CA MET A 1 -9.12 8.91 9.36
C MET A 1 -9.64 8.82 7.93
N VAL A 2 -9.17 7.87 7.14
CA VAL A 2 -9.63 7.63 5.76
C VAL A 2 -10.41 6.32 5.70
N LYS A 3 -11.51 6.28 4.96
CA LYS A 3 -12.31 5.07 4.76
C LYS A 3 -12.66 4.92 3.28
N TRP A 4 -12.30 3.77 2.71
CA TRP A 4 -12.71 3.39 1.36
C TRP A 4 -14.10 2.75 1.38
N ILE A 5 -15.02 3.27 0.59
CA ILE A 5 -16.41 2.83 0.52
C ILE A 5 -16.61 1.95 -0.71
N GLY A 6 -17.29 0.82 -0.54
CA GLY A 6 -17.58 -0.11 -1.63
C GLY A 6 -16.30 -0.75 -2.21
N VAL A 7 -15.39 -1.20 -1.35
CA VAL A 7 -14.18 -1.92 -1.77
C VAL A 7 -14.59 -3.21 -2.49
N ASN A 8 -14.19 -3.38 -3.76
CA ASN A 8 -14.42 -4.61 -4.51
C ASN A 8 -13.15 -5.45 -4.70
N LYS A 9 -11.98 -4.83 -4.56
CA LYS A 9 -10.69 -5.51 -4.62
C LYS A 9 -9.74 -4.88 -3.61
N PHE A 10 -9.11 -5.74 -2.83
CA PHE A 10 -7.96 -5.41 -2.01
C PHE A 10 -6.86 -6.39 -2.36
N THR A 11 -5.70 -5.86 -2.73
CA THR A 11 -4.54 -6.68 -3.10
C THR A 11 -3.31 -6.11 -2.42
N MET A 12 -2.45 -7.00 -1.96
CA MET A 12 -1.23 -6.64 -1.29
C MET A 12 -0.19 -7.71 -1.62
N ASP A 13 0.95 -7.30 -2.16
CA ASP A 13 2.10 -8.18 -2.41
C ASP A 13 3.25 -7.77 -1.51
N TYR A 14 3.44 -8.53 -0.42
CA TYR A 14 4.52 -8.33 0.54
C TYR A 14 5.58 -9.40 0.37
N ASP A 15 6.81 -8.98 0.08
CA ASP A 15 7.95 -9.86 0.00
C ASP A 15 9.04 -9.39 0.97
N ILE A 16 9.19 -10.14 2.07
CA ILE A 16 10.16 -9.86 3.12
C ILE A 16 11.61 -9.92 2.60
N GLN A 17 11.86 -10.64 1.50
CA GLN A 17 13.20 -10.76 0.91
C GLN A 17 13.63 -9.52 0.13
N ARG A 18 12.70 -8.64 -0.27
CA ARG A 18 13.02 -7.36 -0.96
C ARG A 18 13.68 -6.34 -0.03
N ASN A 19 13.64 -6.59 1.26
CA ASN A 19 14.14 -5.70 2.30
C ASN A 19 15.49 -6.21 2.82
N THR A 20 16.46 -6.50 1.94
CA THR A 20 17.82 -6.92 2.32
C THR A 20 18.87 -5.88 1.91
N TYR A 21 20.05 -5.92 2.53
CA TYR A 21 21.19 -5.12 2.08
C TYR A 21 21.75 -5.65 0.76
N THR A 22 22.26 -4.77 -0.10
CA THR A 22 22.93 -5.16 -1.36
C THR A 22 24.01 -6.20 -1.10
N ASN A 23 23.94 -7.34 -1.80
CA ASN A 23 24.83 -8.49 -1.64
C ASN A 23 24.78 -9.18 -0.26
N SER A 24 23.68 -9.08 0.47
CA SER A 24 23.45 -9.78 1.72
C SER A 24 22.09 -10.48 1.76
N ASN A 25 22.03 -11.60 2.49
CA ASN A 25 20.76 -12.24 2.87
C ASN A 25 20.21 -11.69 4.19
N GLU A 26 20.89 -10.71 4.78
CA GLU A 26 20.45 -10.02 5.98
C GLU A 26 19.29 -9.08 5.67
N ILE A 27 18.21 -9.21 6.44
CA ILE A 27 17.05 -8.32 6.35
C ILE A 27 17.45 -6.95 6.91
N ALA A 28 17.34 -5.93 6.06
CA ALA A 28 17.58 -4.55 6.41
C ALA A 28 16.66 -4.08 7.54
N PHE A 29 17.24 -3.31 8.48
CA PHE A 29 16.52 -2.72 9.61
C PHE A 29 15.77 -3.73 10.49
N ASP A 30 16.20 -4.99 10.60
CA ASP A 30 15.48 -6.08 11.28
C ASP A 30 14.04 -6.29 10.75
N GLY A 31 13.75 -5.87 9.51
CA GLY A 31 12.39 -5.84 8.96
C GLY A 31 11.50 -4.73 9.54
N LYS A 32 12.05 -3.79 10.32
CA LYS A 32 11.31 -2.69 10.97
C LYS A 32 10.79 -1.63 10.01
N ARG A 33 11.42 -1.43 8.85
CA ARG A 33 10.84 -0.64 7.74
C ARG A 33 9.80 -1.45 6.95
N GLY A 34 8.91 -2.12 7.67
CA GLY A 34 8.02 -3.17 7.18
C GLY A 34 6.76 -2.63 6.49
N ILE A 35 5.62 -3.28 6.74
CA ILE A 35 4.30 -2.88 6.22
C ILE A 35 3.78 -1.56 6.85
N GLY A 36 4.41 -1.07 7.90
CA GLY A 36 3.90 0.06 8.70
C GLY A 36 4.21 1.44 8.13
N ASP A 37 5.20 1.56 7.25
CA ASP A 37 5.67 2.86 6.74
C ASP A 37 5.10 3.15 5.35
N TRP A 38 4.15 4.08 5.31
CA TRP A 38 3.58 4.64 4.08
C TRP A 38 4.56 5.64 3.47
N MET A 39 4.97 5.41 2.22
CA MET A 39 5.94 6.28 1.54
C MET A 39 5.28 7.20 0.52
N VAL A 40 4.53 6.61 -0.42
CA VAL A 40 3.85 7.33 -1.50
C VAL A 40 2.50 6.67 -1.74
N ASP A 41 1.51 7.46 -2.13
CA ASP A 41 0.26 6.95 -2.69
C ASP A 41 -0.14 7.68 -3.96
N GLU A 42 -1.04 7.05 -4.72
CA GLU A 42 -1.70 7.65 -5.86
C GLU A 42 -3.16 7.21 -5.94
N LEU A 43 -4.05 8.17 -6.19
CA LEU A 43 -5.47 7.95 -6.45
C LEU A 43 -5.77 8.12 -7.93
N THR A 44 -6.29 7.08 -8.57
CA THR A 44 -6.61 7.05 -10.01
C THR A 44 -8.01 6.52 -10.26
N ALA A 45 -8.58 6.80 -11.44
CA ALA A 45 -9.80 6.13 -11.88
C ALA A 45 -9.47 4.69 -12.31
N TYR A 46 -10.25 3.71 -11.86
CA TYR A 46 -10.13 2.33 -12.34
C TYR A 46 -11.06 2.05 -13.53
N ASP A 47 -12.34 2.38 -13.38
CA ASP A 47 -13.35 2.31 -14.43
C ASP A 47 -14.47 3.35 -14.18
N SER A 48 -15.65 3.18 -14.79
CA SER A 48 -16.78 4.11 -14.65
C SER A 48 -17.45 4.12 -13.27
N GLU A 49 -17.25 3.08 -12.46
CA GLU A 49 -17.85 2.93 -11.13
C GLU A 49 -16.80 2.98 -10.00
N TYR A 50 -15.56 2.57 -10.27
CA TYR A 50 -14.53 2.38 -9.26
C TYR A 50 -13.31 3.28 -9.48
N LEU A 51 -12.73 3.69 -8.35
CA LEU A 51 -11.44 4.32 -8.17
C LEU A 51 -10.40 3.26 -7.74
N CYS A 52 -9.13 3.57 -7.92
CA CYS A 52 -7.98 2.81 -7.46
C CYS A 52 -7.11 3.68 -6.55
N HIS A 53 -6.77 3.15 -5.38
CA HIS A 53 -5.76 3.71 -4.50
C HIS A 53 -4.57 2.76 -4.52
N GLU A 54 -3.46 3.23 -5.08
CA GLU A 54 -2.19 2.54 -5.02
C GLU A 54 -1.35 3.15 -3.90
N ILE A 55 -0.87 2.31 -2.98
CA ILE A 55 -0.05 2.74 -1.84
C ILE A 55 1.26 1.98 -1.91
N LEU A 56 2.36 2.72 -2.03
CA LEU A 56 3.72 2.20 -1.96
C LEU A 56 4.26 2.38 -0.54
N LEU A 57 4.60 1.28 0.09
CA LEU A 57 5.22 1.24 1.40
C LEU A 57 6.76 1.28 1.29
N ALA A 58 7.44 1.70 2.36
CA ALA A 58 8.90 1.72 2.42
C ALA A 58 9.56 0.34 2.23
N SER A 59 8.79 -0.73 2.41
CA SER A 59 9.19 -2.13 2.14
C SER A 59 9.10 -2.53 0.66
N ASN A 60 8.89 -1.59 -0.26
CA ASN A 60 8.56 -1.84 -1.68
C ASN A 60 7.32 -2.72 -1.87
N THR A 61 6.44 -2.73 -0.87
CA THR A 61 5.17 -3.41 -0.93
C THR A 61 4.13 -2.47 -1.49
N THR A 62 3.38 -2.95 -2.48
CA THR A 62 2.28 -2.21 -3.07
C THR A 62 0.96 -2.75 -2.53
N ILE A 63 0.15 -1.87 -1.96
CA ILE A 63 -1.25 -2.13 -1.66
C ILE A 63 -2.09 -1.49 -2.76
N ILE A 64 -3.00 -2.27 -3.35
CA ILE A 64 -3.97 -1.79 -4.34
C ILE A 64 -5.37 -2.00 -3.78
N ILE A 65 -6.08 -0.89 -3.62
CA ILE A 65 -7.47 -0.87 -3.15
C ILE A 65 -8.34 -0.32 -4.27
N ARG A 66 -9.33 -1.08 -4.73
CA ARG A 66 -10.36 -0.61 -5.66
C ARG A 66 -11.66 -0.41 -4.91
N PHE A 67 -12.23 0.78 -5.04
CA PHE A 67 -13.31 1.27 -4.19
C PHE A 67 -14.16 2.27 -4.97
N ARG A 68 -15.37 2.60 -4.50
CA ARG A 68 -16.26 3.53 -5.20
C ARG A 68 -16.12 4.97 -4.75
N ASP A 69 -15.91 5.19 -3.46
CA ASP A 69 -15.82 6.53 -2.89
C ASP A 69 -14.91 6.56 -1.65
N ILE A 70 -14.39 7.73 -1.28
CA ILE A 70 -13.49 7.94 -0.14
C ILE A 70 -14.11 8.92 0.86
N GLU A 71 -14.24 8.47 2.11
CA GLU A 71 -14.67 9.33 3.22
C GLU A 71 -13.44 9.75 4.04
N VAL A 72 -13.26 11.06 4.22
CA VAL A 72 -12.18 11.64 5.03
C VAL A 72 -12.77 12.26 6.29
N PHE A 73 -12.38 11.74 7.44
CA PHE A 73 -12.80 12.23 8.76
C PHE A 73 -11.66 12.99 9.43
N LYS A 74 -12.00 14.10 10.10
CA LYS A 74 -11.07 14.76 11.02
C LYS A 74 -10.83 13.87 12.24
N LEU A 75 -9.57 13.83 12.68
CA LEU A 75 -9.20 13.25 13.98
C LEU A 75 -9.57 14.21 15.10
#